data_AF-A0A6I7PL29-F1
#
_entry.id   AF-A0A6I7PL29-F1
#
_cell.length_a   1.000
_cell.length_b   1.000
_cell.length_c   1.000
_cell.angle_alpha   90.00
_cell.angle_beta   90.00
_cell.angle_gamma   90.00
#
_symmetry.space_group_name_H-M   'P 1'
#
loop_
_entity.id
_entity.type
_entity.pdbx_description
1 polymer ?
#
loop_
_entity_poly.entity_id
_entity_poly.type
_entity_poly.pdbx_seq_one_letter_code
_entity_poly.pdbx_strand_id
1 'polypeptide(L)'
;MLIVALSLAAAVLAAQPEEVPRGFRAIELGLAIPEVQRRLIEDANFSYRGEPDVSLLPATGNRVIESGGYTYIRRAWFQFRDDVLFSITLVLNPAELDHYGMYTALVDRYGEPVSLSPRIAMWESDRTRLTLERPLTVKYVDRAGFDELLEQGRMQQSVRELSRRQFIDQF
;
A
#
# COMPACT_ATOMS: atom_id res chain seq x y z
N MET A 1 66.51 4.35 -0.93
CA MET A 1 65.22 5.06 -0.77
C MET A 1 64.15 4.20 -1.42
N LEU A 2 63.24 3.61 -0.63
CA LEU A 2 62.12 2.82 -1.13
C LEU A 2 60.84 3.53 -0.67
N ILE A 3 60.09 4.10 -1.59
CA ILE A 3 58.78 4.71 -1.31
C ILE A 3 57.74 3.62 -1.50
N VAL A 4 57.14 3.17 -0.40
CA VAL A 4 55.95 2.30 -0.41
C VAL A 4 54.74 3.19 -0.61
N ALA A 5 54.09 3.09 -1.77
CA ALA A 5 52.81 3.74 -2.04
C ALA A 5 51.70 2.91 -1.38
N LEU A 6 51.13 3.43 -0.29
CA LEU A 6 49.96 2.86 0.37
C LEU A 6 48.71 3.37 -0.37
N SER A 7 48.11 2.53 -1.21
CA SER A 7 46.85 2.86 -1.88
C SER A 7 45.68 2.71 -0.89
N LEU A 8 45.07 3.83 -0.50
CA LEU A 8 43.85 3.84 0.29
C LEU A 8 42.65 3.58 -0.64
N ALA A 9 42.14 2.35 -0.69
CA ALA A 9 40.88 2.06 -1.37
C ALA A 9 39.73 2.47 -0.44
N ALA A 10 39.06 3.59 -0.76
CA ALA A 10 37.81 3.96 -0.11
C ALA A 10 36.70 3.01 -0.60
N ALA A 11 36.26 2.09 0.25
CA ALA A 11 35.08 1.29 -0.02
C ALA A 11 33.85 2.19 0.08
N VAL A 12 33.22 2.48 -1.06
CA VAL A 12 31.90 3.12 -1.09
C VAL A 12 30.89 2.07 -0.64
N LEU A 13 30.43 2.16 0.61
CA LEU A 13 29.36 1.30 1.12
C LEU A 13 28.05 1.78 0.49
N ALA A 14 27.67 1.20 -0.65
CA ALA A 14 26.36 1.44 -1.23
C ALA A 14 25.30 0.98 -0.21
N ALA A 15 24.52 1.93 0.31
CA ALA A 15 23.39 1.62 1.19
C ALA A 15 22.47 0.64 0.47
N GLN A 16 22.19 -0.49 1.12
CA GLN A 16 21.26 -1.46 0.58
C GLN A 16 19.83 -0.88 0.71
N PRO A 17 18.97 -1.06 -0.30
CA PRO A 17 17.59 -0.62 -0.23
C PRO A 17 16.89 -1.13 1.04
N GLU A 18 16.09 -0.28 1.68
CA GLU A 18 15.25 -0.69 2.81
C GLU A 18 14.13 -1.62 2.31
N GLU A 19 13.64 -2.54 3.16
CA GLU A 19 12.48 -3.34 2.82
C GLU A 19 11.22 -2.46 2.72
N VAL A 20 10.34 -2.78 1.77
CA VAL A 20 9.04 -2.10 1.65
C VAL A 20 8.24 -2.26 2.95
N PRO A 21 7.84 -1.15 3.61
CA PRO A 21 7.24 -1.24 4.93
C PRO A 21 5.82 -1.80 4.86
N ARG A 22 5.37 -2.34 5.99
CA ARG A 22 4.03 -2.88 6.18
C ARG A 22 2.93 -1.82 6.27
N GLY A 23 3.24 -0.53 6.17
CA GLY A 23 2.24 0.54 6.25
C GLY A 23 2.87 1.93 6.34
N PHE A 24 2.10 2.86 6.91
CA PHE A 24 2.52 4.25 7.08
C PHE A 24 2.73 4.57 8.56
N ARG A 25 3.99 4.88 8.92
CA ARG A 25 4.40 5.15 10.31
C ARG A 25 3.99 3.98 11.21
N ALA A 26 3.28 4.25 12.30
CA ALA A 26 2.81 3.21 13.19
C ALA A 26 1.59 2.46 12.63
N ILE A 27 0.90 2.91 11.57
CA ILE A 27 -0.31 2.24 11.09
C ILE A 27 0.09 1.18 10.05
N GLU A 28 0.00 -0.10 10.44
CA GLU A 28 0.50 -1.24 9.68
C GLU A 28 -0.61 -2.21 9.28
N LEU A 29 -0.42 -2.86 8.13
CA LEU A 29 -1.27 -3.94 7.64
C LEU A 29 -1.30 -5.11 8.63
N GLY A 30 -2.49 -5.64 8.89
CA GLY A 30 -2.76 -6.71 9.83
C GLY A 30 -3.26 -6.25 11.21
N LEU A 31 -3.25 -4.95 11.49
CA LEU A 31 -3.79 -4.42 12.76
C LEU A 31 -5.31 -4.54 12.83
N ALA A 32 -5.83 -4.82 14.02
CA ALA A 32 -7.25 -4.79 14.30
C ALA A 32 -7.80 -3.35 14.30
N ILE A 33 -9.11 -3.20 14.05
CA ILE A 33 -9.80 -1.90 14.02
C ILE A 33 -9.50 -1.00 15.23
N PRO A 34 -9.62 -1.46 16.49
CA PRO A 34 -9.40 -0.57 17.66
C PRO A 34 -7.97 -0.03 17.71
N GLU A 35 -7.01 -0.81 17.24
CA GLU A 35 -5.61 -0.43 17.23
C GLU A 35 -5.31 0.59 16.13
N VAL A 36 -5.93 0.44 14.94
CA VAL A 36 -5.85 1.46 13.89
C VAL A 36 -6.48 2.77 14.36
N GLN A 37 -7.64 2.73 15.00
CA GLN A 37 -8.30 3.92 15.55
C GLN A 37 -7.42 4.64 16.57
N ARG A 38 -6.80 3.90 17.50
CA ARG A 38 -5.87 4.46 18.49
C ARG A 38 -4.69 5.15 17.82
N ARG A 39 -4.02 4.46 16.88
CA ARG A 39 -2.86 5.01 16.16
C ARG A 39 -3.23 6.22 15.28
N LEU A 40 -4.44 6.26 14.73
CA LEU A 40 -4.94 7.43 14.00
C LEU A 40 -5.16 8.66 14.88
N ILE A 41 -5.61 8.48 16.13
CA ILE A 41 -5.75 9.56 17.10
C ILE A 41 -4.38 10.10 17.53
N GLU A 42 -3.39 9.22 17.68
CA GLU A 42 -2.04 9.56 18.13
C GLU A 42 -1.15 10.18 17.04
N ASP A 43 -1.48 9.98 15.76
CA ASP A 43 -0.64 10.41 14.65
C ASP A 43 -1.02 11.81 14.13
N ALA A 44 -0.06 12.73 14.22
CA ALA A 44 -0.22 14.14 13.86
C ALA A 44 -0.45 14.41 12.36
N ASN A 45 -0.44 13.39 11.49
CA ASN A 45 -0.80 13.55 10.08
C ASN A 45 -2.31 13.40 9.82
N PHE A 46 -3.09 12.91 10.80
CA PHE A 46 -4.49 12.57 10.61
C PHE A 46 -5.41 13.38 11.53
N SER A 47 -6.53 13.83 10.99
CA SER A 47 -7.55 14.55 11.75
C SER A 47 -8.65 13.64 12.29
N TYR A 48 -8.33 12.36 12.55
CA TYR A 48 -9.28 11.37 13.05
C TYR A 48 -9.69 11.67 14.49
N ARG A 49 -10.99 11.66 14.79
CA ARG A 49 -11.54 12.03 16.10
C ARG A 49 -12.32 10.90 16.81
N GLY A 50 -12.39 9.71 16.24
CA GLY A 50 -13.28 8.62 16.69
C GLY A 50 -14.56 8.50 15.85
N GLU A 51 -15.34 7.43 16.05
CA GLU A 51 -16.43 7.02 15.14
C GLU A 51 -17.61 8.01 15.02
N PRO A 52 -18.13 8.22 13.78
CA PRO A 52 -19.14 7.33 13.17
C PRO A 52 -18.83 6.82 11.74
N ASP A 53 -17.57 6.86 11.30
CA ASP A 53 -17.20 6.61 9.89
C ASP A 53 -16.79 5.17 9.56
N VAL A 54 -17.40 4.15 10.17
CA VAL A 54 -17.26 2.77 9.70
C VAL A 54 -18.41 2.45 8.74
N SER A 55 -18.19 2.80 7.48
CA SER A 55 -19.11 2.42 6.42
C SER A 55 -18.91 0.94 6.09
N LEU A 56 -19.99 0.15 6.16
CA LEU A 56 -20.02 -1.19 5.60
C LEU A 56 -20.11 -1.07 4.08
N LEU A 57 -19.21 -1.71 3.34
CA LEU A 57 -19.38 -1.90 1.91
C LEU A 57 -20.39 -3.04 1.69
N PRO A 58 -21.64 -2.77 1.23
CA PRO A 58 -22.73 -3.75 1.26
C PRO A 58 -22.46 -5.00 0.40
N ALA A 59 -21.57 -4.91 -0.59
CA ALA A 59 -21.23 -6.00 -1.48
C ALA A 59 -20.20 -6.99 -0.90
N THR A 60 -19.46 -6.63 0.17
CA THR A 60 -18.36 -7.45 0.70
C THR A 60 -18.40 -7.66 2.21
N GLY A 61 -19.16 -6.86 2.97
CA GLY A 61 -19.12 -6.87 4.43
C GLY A 61 -17.84 -6.26 5.02
N ASN A 62 -16.91 -5.80 4.17
CA ASN A 62 -15.67 -5.19 4.61
C ASN A 62 -15.93 -3.82 5.25
N ARG A 63 -15.20 -3.56 6.32
CA ARG A 63 -15.22 -2.29 7.05
C ARG A 63 -14.18 -1.35 6.47
N VAL A 64 -14.48 -0.05 6.48
CA VAL A 64 -13.55 1.00 6.07
C VAL A 64 -13.54 2.07 7.13
N ILE A 65 -12.37 2.48 7.59
CA ILE A 65 -12.20 3.76 8.30
C ILE A 65 -11.72 4.78 7.29
N GLU A 66 -12.37 5.93 7.29
CA GLU A 66 -11.91 7.10 6.56
C GLU A 66 -11.34 8.13 7.53
N SER A 67 -10.29 8.83 7.11
CA SER A 67 -9.73 9.95 7.85
C SER A 67 -9.32 11.09 6.92
N GLY A 68 -9.63 12.32 7.31
CA GLY A 68 -8.96 13.50 6.77
C GLY A 68 -7.50 13.54 7.21
N GLY A 69 -6.65 14.16 6.40
CA GLY A 69 -5.28 14.44 6.78
C GLY A 69 -5.03 15.92 7.06
N TYR A 70 -3.85 16.21 7.59
CA TYR A 70 -3.28 17.57 7.62
C TYR A 70 -2.22 17.74 6.54
N THR A 71 -1.76 18.97 6.30
CA THR A 71 -0.64 19.38 5.42
C THR A 71 -0.40 18.49 4.19
N TYR A 72 0.32 17.38 4.36
CA TYR A 72 0.75 16.47 3.30
C TYR A 72 -0.27 15.41 2.87
N ILE A 73 -1.24 15.08 3.72
CA ILE A 73 -2.30 14.10 3.44
C ILE A 73 -3.62 14.86 3.32
N ARG A 74 -4.34 14.64 2.22
CA ARG A 74 -5.71 15.16 2.07
C ARG A 74 -6.72 14.22 2.71
N ARG A 75 -6.59 12.94 2.40
CA ARG A 75 -7.56 11.91 2.80
C ARG A 75 -6.90 10.55 2.83
N ALA A 76 -7.36 9.70 3.73
CA ALA A 76 -6.90 8.33 3.85
C ALA A 76 -8.06 7.36 4.07
N TRP A 77 -7.89 6.15 3.55
CA TRP A 77 -8.79 5.03 3.75
C TRP A 77 -8.03 3.82 4.26
N PHE A 78 -8.61 3.18 5.27
CA PHE A 78 -8.10 2.00 5.92
C PHE A 78 -9.15 0.91 5.75
N GLN A 79 -8.91 -0.04 4.84
CA GLN A 79 -9.88 -1.09 4.52
C GLN A 79 -9.54 -2.36 5.29
N PHE A 80 -10.56 -2.96 5.90
CA PHE A 80 -10.43 -4.14 6.73
C PHE A 80 -11.05 -5.35 6.04
N ARG A 81 -10.43 -6.50 6.23
CA ARG A 81 -10.94 -7.82 5.83
C ARG A 81 -10.78 -8.74 7.02
N ASP A 82 -11.81 -9.49 7.37
CA ASP A 82 -11.75 -10.41 8.52
C ASP A 82 -11.24 -9.71 9.80
N ASP A 83 -11.67 -8.45 9.98
CA ASP A 83 -11.34 -7.55 11.10
C ASP A 83 -9.89 -7.09 11.24
N VAL A 84 -9.05 -7.35 10.23
CA VAL A 84 -7.67 -6.88 10.17
C VAL A 84 -7.44 -5.93 9.00
N LEU A 85 -6.53 -4.96 9.18
CA LEU A 85 -6.22 -3.95 8.17
C LEU A 85 -5.59 -4.59 6.94
N PHE A 86 -6.32 -4.56 5.83
CA PHE A 86 -5.93 -5.19 4.58
C PHE A 86 -5.30 -4.22 3.57
N SER A 87 -5.75 -2.97 3.55
CA SER A 87 -5.12 -1.94 2.73
C SER A 87 -5.19 -0.55 3.35
N ILE A 88 -4.17 0.25 3.02
CA ILE A 88 -4.07 1.66 3.38
C ILE A 88 -3.96 2.44 2.08
N THR A 89 -4.82 3.44 1.87
CA THR A 89 -4.75 4.35 0.74
C THR A 89 -4.58 5.78 1.26
N LEU A 90 -3.50 6.46 0.86
CA LEU A 90 -3.19 7.84 1.22
C LEU A 90 -3.26 8.70 -0.02
N VAL A 91 -4.22 9.62 -0.08
CA VAL A 91 -4.25 10.66 -1.10
C VAL A 91 -3.50 11.87 -0.54
N LEU A 92 -2.35 12.16 -1.15
CA LEU A 92 -1.48 13.23 -0.68
C LEU A 92 -1.94 14.60 -1.22
N ASN A 93 -1.40 15.67 -0.66
CA ASN A 93 -1.74 17.03 -1.05
C ASN A 93 -0.83 17.54 -2.19
N PRO A 94 -1.32 17.64 -3.43
CA PRO A 94 -0.54 18.17 -4.56
C PRO A 94 -0.15 19.65 -4.45
N ALA A 95 -0.63 20.38 -3.43
CA ALA A 95 -0.14 21.73 -3.14
C ALA A 95 1.19 21.71 -2.38
N GLU A 96 1.48 20.62 -1.65
CA GLU A 96 2.67 20.47 -0.80
C GLU A 96 3.69 19.49 -1.38
N LEU A 97 3.21 18.52 -2.18
CA LEU A 97 3.99 17.41 -2.71
C LEU A 97 3.69 17.21 -4.19
N ASP A 98 4.62 16.62 -4.92
CA ASP A 98 4.41 16.24 -6.30
C ASP A 98 4.82 14.77 -6.55
N HIS A 99 4.32 14.21 -7.64
CA HIS A 99 4.53 12.80 -7.95
C HIS A 99 5.99 12.47 -8.21
N TYR A 100 6.74 13.36 -8.85
CA TYR A 100 8.14 13.11 -9.16
C TYR A 100 8.99 13.14 -7.89
N GLY A 101 8.74 14.10 -7.00
CA GLY A 101 9.36 14.15 -5.67
C GLY A 101 9.08 12.88 -4.86
N MET A 102 7.81 12.43 -4.81
CA MET A 102 7.44 11.19 -4.14
C MET A 102 8.09 9.95 -4.79
N TYR A 103 8.13 9.88 -6.12
CA TYR A 103 8.78 8.78 -6.84
C TYR A 103 10.26 8.71 -6.49
N THR A 104 10.96 9.84 -6.56
CA THR A 104 12.39 9.93 -6.27
C THR A 104 12.68 9.50 -4.83
N ALA A 105 11.90 10.01 -3.86
CA ALA A 105 12.04 9.64 -2.46
C ALA A 105 11.81 8.13 -2.21
N LEU A 106 10.89 7.50 -2.93
CA LEU A 106 10.64 6.06 -2.84
C LEU A 106 11.76 5.24 -3.50
N VAL A 107 12.31 5.70 -4.63
CA VAL A 107 13.46 5.05 -5.28
C VAL A 107 14.71 5.14 -4.41
N ASP A 108 14.99 6.31 -3.85
CA ASP A 108 16.14 6.51 -2.96
C ASP A 108 16.06 5.59 -1.72
N ARG A 109 14.84 5.26 -1.28
CA ARG A 109 14.61 4.48 -0.08
C ARG A 109 14.52 2.97 -0.32
N TYR A 110 13.80 2.56 -1.35
CA TYR A 110 13.43 1.16 -1.60
C TYR A 110 14.01 0.60 -2.89
N GLY A 111 14.82 1.37 -3.62
CA GLY A 111 15.36 1.01 -4.92
C GLY A 111 14.35 1.16 -6.06
N GLU A 112 14.70 0.66 -7.24
CA GLU A 112 13.83 0.74 -8.42
C GLU A 112 12.53 -0.06 -8.22
N PRO A 113 11.38 0.44 -8.72
CA PRO A 113 10.12 -0.29 -8.65
C PRO A 113 10.18 -1.58 -9.47
N VAL A 114 9.54 -2.64 -8.96
CA VAL A 114 9.39 -3.93 -9.68
C VAL A 114 8.48 -3.83 -10.90
N SER A 115 7.64 -2.80 -10.96
CA SER A 115 6.82 -2.49 -12.14
C SER A 115 6.58 -0.98 -12.25
N LEU A 116 6.70 -0.46 -13.47
CA LEU A 116 6.49 0.95 -13.77
C LEU A 116 5.62 1.10 -15.02
N SER A 117 4.57 1.90 -14.89
CA SER A 117 3.68 2.30 -15.97
C SER A 117 3.45 3.81 -15.91
N PRO A 118 2.86 4.43 -16.96
CA PRO A 118 2.54 5.85 -16.92
C PRO A 118 1.63 6.26 -15.74
N ARG A 119 0.88 5.34 -15.15
CA ARG A 119 -0.07 5.62 -14.07
C ARG A 119 0.40 5.18 -12.68
N ILE A 120 1.27 4.17 -12.61
CA ILE A 120 1.60 3.46 -11.36
C ILE A 120 3.08 3.06 -11.36
N ALA A 121 3.77 3.34 -10.26
CA ALA A 121 5.03 2.71 -9.88
C ALA A 121 4.77 1.77 -8.69
N MET A 122 5.36 0.57 -8.71
CA MET A 122 5.09 -0.48 -7.74
C MET A 122 6.37 -1.05 -7.13
N TRP A 123 6.43 -1.11 -5.82
CA TRP A 123 7.42 -1.85 -5.04
C TRP A 123 6.73 -3.01 -4.33
N GLU A 124 7.45 -4.10 -4.14
CA GLU A 124 6.89 -5.30 -3.55
C GLU A 124 7.91 -6.02 -2.67
N SER A 125 7.51 -6.38 -1.46
CA SER A 125 8.20 -7.36 -0.61
C SER A 125 7.41 -8.67 -0.58
N ASP A 126 7.84 -9.66 0.19
CA ASP A 126 7.08 -10.92 0.37
C ASP A 126 5.69 -10.69 0.98
N ARG A 127 5.52 -9.58 1.71
CA ARG A 127 4.30 -9.33 2.50
C ARG A 127 3.51 -8.13 2.01
N THR A 128 4.14 -7.13 1.40
CA THR A 128 3.47 -5.88 1.06
C THR A 128 3.71 -5.46 -0.37
N ARG A 129 2.63 -5.01 -1.01
CA ARG A 129 2.69 -4.22 -2.24
C ARG A 129 2.51 -2.74 -1.90
N LEU A 130 3.46 -1.93 -2.30
CA LEU A 130 3.43 -0.47 -2.23
C LEU A 130 3.27 0.09 -3.63
N THR A 131 2.25 0.92 -3.87
CA THR A 131 2.08 1.64 -5.13
C THR A 131 2.13 3.15 -4.92
N LEU A 132 2.77 3.83 -5.87
CA LEU A 132 2.60 5.26 -6.10
C LEU A 132 1.81 5.43 -7.40
N GLU A 133 0.63 6.04 -7.30
CA GLU A 133 -0.32 6.19 -8.38
C GLU A 133 -0.54 7.66 -8.73
N ARG A 134 -0.73 7.95 -10.01
CA ARG A 134 -1.13 9.29 -10.45
C ARG A 134 -2.60 9.57 -10.11
N PRO A 135 -2.96 10.80 -9.65
CA PRO A 135 -2.08 11.98 -9.62
C PRO A 135 -1.10 12.00 -8.44
N LEU A 136 -1.50 11.60 -7.22
CA LEU A 136 -0.60 11.56 -6.07
C LEU A 136 -1.18 10.71 -4.92
N THR A 137 -1.23 9.40 -5.14
CA THR A 137 -1.78 8.44 -4.18
C THR A 137 -0.74 7.38 -3.84
N VAL A 138 -0.55 7.12 -2.55
CA VAL A 138 0.29 6.03 -2.06
C VAL A 138 -0.60 4.95 -1.47
N LYS A 139 -0.40 3.69 -1.85
CA LYS A 139 -1.19 2.57 -1.34
C LYS A 139 -0.31 1.45 -0.81
N TYR A 140 -0.72 0.88 0.32
CA TYR A 140 -0.17 -0.35 0.89
C TYR A 140 -1.24 -1.43 0.83
N VAL A 141 -0.88 -2.61 0.34
CA VAL A 141 -1.79 -3.77 0.26
C VAL A 141 -1.10 -5.01 0.81
N ASP A 142 -1.80 -5.76 1.65
CA ASP A 142 -1.33 -7.06 2.12
C ASP A 142 -1.33 -8.08 0.98
N ARG A 143 -0.18 -8.72 0.73
CA ARG A 143 -0.04 -9.66 -0.39
C ARG A 143 -0.85 -10.93 -0.19
N ALA A 144 -0.80 -11.54 1.00
CA ALA A 144 -1.48 -12.79 1.25
C ALA A 144 -3.01 -12.62 1.07
N GLY A 145 -3.58 -11.56 1.64
CA GLY A 145 -5.00 -11.26 1.45
C GLY A 145 -5.37 -10.89 0.02
N PHE A 146 -4.44 -10.31 -0.76
CA PHE A 146 -4.69 -9.95 -2.16
C PHE A 146 -4.66 -11.17 -3.09
N ASP A 147 -3.71 -12.07 -2.88
CA ASP A 147 -3.57 -13.29 -3.67
C ASP A 147 -4.78 -14.21 -3.46
N GLU A 148 -5.28 -14.32 -2.21
CA GLU A 148 -6.52 -15.03 -1.91
C GLU A 148 -7.74 -14.43 -2.65
N LEU A 149 -7.85 -13.10 -2.74
CA LEU A 149 -8.92 -12.44 -3.49
C LEU A 149 -8.85 -12.76 -4.99
N LEU A 150 -7.64 -12.81 -5.55
CA LEU A 150 -7.45 -13.21 -6.95
C LEU A 150 -7.88 -14.66 -7.18
N GLU A 151 -7.55 -15.57 -6.26
CA GLU A 151 -7.96 -16.96 -6.32
C GLU A 151 -9.48 -17.11 -6.21
N GLN A 152 -10.11 -16.48 -5.23
CA GLN A 152 -11.57 -16.46 -5.07
C GLN A 152 -12.27 -15.90 -6.32
N GLY A 153 -11.75 -14.80 -6.88
CA GLY A 153 -12.26 -14.20 -8.12
C GLY A 153 -12.19 -15.15 -9.32
N ARG A 154 -11.05 -15.84 -9.50
CA ARG A 154 -10.87 -16.85 -10.55
C ARG A 154 -11.83 -18.03 -10.39
N MET A 155 -12.04 -18.50 -9.15
CA MET A 155 -13.00 -19.57 -8.86
C MET A 155 -14.45 -19.15 -9.18
N GLN A 156 -14.85 -17.93 -8.84
CA GLN A 156 -16.20 -17.45 -9.18
C GLN A 156 -16.41 -17.30 -10.69
N GLN A 157 -15.40 -16.80 -11.41
CA GLN A 157 -15.45 -16.71 -12.87
C GLN A 157 -15.59 -18.09 -13.52
N SER A 158 -14.84 -19.09 -13.06
CA SER A 158 -14.94 -20.44 -13.61
C SER A 158 -16.31 -21.08 -13.36
N VAL A 159 -16.89 -20.89 -12.17
CA VAL A 159 -18.25 -21.35 -11.84
C VAL A 159 -19.29 -20.67 -12.73
N ARG A 160 -19.18 -19.36 -12.95
CA ARG A 160 -20.09 -18.60 -13.83
C ARG A 160 -19.99 -19.08 -15.28
N GLU A 161 -18.78 -19.30 -15.79
CA GLU A 161 -18.57 -19.83 -17.14
C GLU A 161 -19.10 -21.26 -17.30
N LEU A 162 -19.00 -22.10 -16.27
CA LEU A 162 -19.58 -23.44 -16.26
C LEU A 162 -21.12 -23.39 -16.26
N SER A 163 -21.71 -22.56 -15.40
CA SER A 163 -23.15 -22.34 -15.34
C SER A 163 -23.69 -21.80 -16.68
N ARG A 164 -22.97 -20.87 -17.31
CA ARG A 164 -23.30 -20.33 -18.63
C ARG A 164 -23.30 -21.41 -19.70
N ARG A 165 -22.28 -22.29 -19.72
CA ARG A 165 -22.22 -23.42 -20.66
C ARG A 165 -23.38 -24.39 -20.46
N GLN A 166 -23.62 -24.81 -19.22
CA GLN A 166 -24.74 -25.70 -18.88
C GLN A 166 -26.12 -25.13 -19.24
N PHE A 167 -26.28 -23.81 -19.23
CA PHE A 167 -27.50 -23.15 -19.69
C PHE A 167 -27.63 -23.17 -21.22
N ILE A 168 -26.53 -22.91 -21.95
CA ILE A 168 -26.51 -22.94 -23.41
C ILE A 168 -26.80 -24.35 -23.93
N ASP A 169 -26.24 -25.38 -23.29
CA ASP A 169 -26.41 -26.79 -23.67
C ASP A 169 -27.87 -27.31 -23.51
N GLN A 170 -28.80 -26.49 -23.01
CA GLN A 170 -30.23 -26.80 -22.91
C GLN A 170 -31.01 -26.47 -24.19
N PHE A 171 -30.40 -25.78 -25.16
CA PHE A 171 -30.97 -25.48 -26.48
C PHE A 171 -30.36 -26.40 -27.55
#